data_AF-A0A800EUI7-F1
#
_entry.id   AF-A0A800EUI7-F1
#
_cell.length_a   1.000
_cell.length_b   1.000
_cell.length_c   1.000
_cell.angle_alpha   90.00
_cell.angle_beta   90.00
_cell.angle_gamma   90.00
#
_symmetry.space_group_name_H-M   'P 1'
#
loop_
_entity.id
_entity.type
_entity.pdbx_description
1 polymer ?
#
loop_
_entity_poly.entity_id
_entity_poly.type
_entity_poly.pdbx_seq_one_letter_code
_entity_poly.pdbx_strand_id
1 'polypeptide(L)'
;MALTETAWLREIEQVGQRADLLSMFAQLFDDPGRINSEIERMRDVSPKDVAAFSEDFLGTNNRAVLTYVPADSGVVAGGSP
;
A
#
# COMPACT_ATOMS: atom_id res chain seq x y z
N MET A 1 2.50 -4.35 -16.13
CA MET A 1 3.88 -3.83 -16.04
C MET A 1 4.02 -2.45 -16.66
N ALA A 2 3.69 -2.23 -17.94
CA ALA A 2 3.86 -0.91 -18.59
C ALA A 2 3.11 0.27 -17.94
N LEU A 3 1.91 0.05 -17.37
CA LEU A 3 1.12 1.13 -16.76
C LEU A 3 1.72 1.63 -15.43
N THR A 4 2.15 0.71 -14.55
CA THR A 4 2.76 1.04 -13.25
C THR A 4 4.08 1.76 -13.42
N GLU A 5 4.92 1.29 -14.34
CA GLU A 5 6.20 1.93 -14.67
C GLU A 5 6.02 3.33 -15.25
N THR A 6 5.06 3.51 -16.17
CA THR A 6 4.74 4.83 -16.74
C THR A 6 4.21 5.80 -15.67
N ALA A 7 3.39 5.32 -14.72
CA ALA A 7 2.88 6.14 -13.63
C ALA A 7 4.01 6.64 -12.71
N TRP A 8 4.92 5.76 -12.32
CA TRP A 8 6.08 6.10 -11.50
C TRP A 8 7.04 7.07 -12.18
N LEU A 9 7.33 6.87 -13.47
CA LEU A 9 8.21 7.77 -14.23
C LEU A 9 7.64 9.19 -14.30
N ARG A 10 6.32 9.33 -14.51
CA ARG A 10 5.65 10.63 -14.51
C ARG A 10 5.65 11.32 -13.15
N GLU A 11 5.63 10.54 -12.07
CA GLU A 11 5.68 11.05 -10.70
C GLU A 11 7.07 11.63 -10.36
N ILE A 12 8.15 11.01 -10.85
CA ILE A 12 9.53 11.48 -10.62
C ILE A 12 9.94 12.67 -11.51
N GLU A 13 9.36 12.81 -12.72
CA GLU A 13 9.68 13.90 -13.65
C GLU A 13 9.36 15.30 -13.08
N GLN A 14 8.48 15.40 -12.08
CA GLN A 14 8.20 16.64 -11.38
C GLN A 14 9.12 16.81 -10.17
N VAL A 15 9.93 17.88 -10.18
CA VAL A 15 10.90 18.19 -9.11
C VAL A 15 10.27 18.27 -7.71
N GLY A 16 9.03 18.77 -7.59
CA GLY A 16 8.32 18.84 -6.31
C GLY A 16 7.98 17.45 -5.75
N GLN A 17 7.42 16.57 -6.57
CA GLN A 17 7.07 15.21 -6.16
C GLN A 17 8.30 14.37 -5.81
N ARG A 18 9.42 14.61 -6.50
CA ARG A 18 10.69 13.98 -6.14
C ARG A 18 11.19 14.39 -4.74
N ALA A 19 10.99 15.65 -4.35
CA ALA A 19 11.36 16.13 -3.01
C ALA A 19 10.47 15.51 -1.91
N ASP A 20 9.19 15.33 -2.19
CA ASP A 20 8.25 14.65 -1.28
C ASP A 20 8.65 13.18 -1.08
N LEU A 21 8.95 12.46 -2.16
CA LEU A 21 9.41 11.07 -2.10
C LEU A 21 10.73 10.92 -1.34
N LEU A 22 11.70 11.82 -1.57
CA LEU A 22 12.97 11.84 -0.82
C LEU A 22 12.73 11.98 0.69
N SER A 23 11.83 12.88 1.08
CA SER A 23 11.48 13.11 2.49
C SER A 23 10.75 11.90 3.10
N MET A 24 9.79 11.32 2.37
CA MET A 24 9.09 10.11 2.78
C MET A 24 10.06 8.94 2.98
N PHE A 25 10.98 8.71 2.03
CA PHE A 25 11.92 7.59 2.10
C PHE A 25 12.93 7.75 3.24
N ALA A 26 13.41 8.98 3.49
CA ALA A 26 14.22 9.26 4.66
C ALA A 26 13.44 8.98 5.96
N GLN A 27 12.17 9.37 6.05
CA GLN A 27 11.41 9.25 7.31
C GLN A 27 10.92 7.83 7.60
N LEU A 28 10.47 7.09 6.57
CA LEU A 28 9.89 5.76 6.75
C LEU A 28 10.93 4.64 6.72
N PHE A 29 12.06 4.86 6.03
CA PHE A 29 13.04 3.80 5.75
C PHE A 29 14.48 4.18 6.08
N ASP A 30 14.74 5.40 6.54
CA ASP A 30 16.09 5.93 6.82
C ASP A 30 17.04 5.84 5.61
N ASP A 31 16.47 5.82 4.41
CA ASP A 31 17.20 5.69 3.14
C ASP A 31 16.56 6.57 2.06
N PRO A 32 16.96 7.85 1.92
CA PRO A 32 16.48 8.71 0.84
C PRO A 32 16.91 8.22 -0.55
N GLY A 33 17.99 7.43 -0.66
CA GLY A 33 18.49 6.88 -1.92
C GLY A 33 17.58 5.79 -2.50
N ARG A 34 16.67 5.25 -1.69
CA ARG A 34 15.73 4.20 -2.01
C ARG A 34 14.93 4.45 -3.29
N ILE A 35 14.57 5.71 -3.56
CA ILE A 35 13.83 6.13 -4.77
C ILE A 35 14.44 5.61 -6.08
N ASN A 36 15.76 5.42 -6.13
CA ASN A 36 16.45 4.99 -7.35
C ASN A 36 16.29 3.49 -7.65
N SER A 37 15.92 2.67 -6.66
CA SER A 37 15.79 1.21 -6.79
C SER A 37 14.35 0.70 -6.62
N GLU A 38 13.37 1.59 -6.41
CA GLU A 38 11.97 1.19 -6.22
C GLU A 38 11.39 0.48 -7.44
N ILE A 39 11.74 0.91 -8.66
CA ILE A 39 11.30 0.21 -9.88
C ILE A 39 11.86 -1.21 -9.95
N GLU A 40 13.13 -1.40 -9.59
CA GLU A 40 13.75 -2.73 -9.59
C GLU A 40 13.10 -3.62 -8.54
N ARG A 41 12.84 -3.10 -7.33
CA ARG A 41 12.09 -3.81 -6.29
C ARG A 41 10.67 -4.20 -6.73
N MET A 42 9.95 -3.29 -7.39
CA MET A 42 8.61 -3.60 -7.90
C MET A 42 8.63 -4.68 -8.98
N ARG A 43 9.69 -4.74 -9.79
CA ARG A 43 9.84 -5.76 -10.85
C ARG A 43 10.26 -7.12 -10.32
N ASP A 44 10.91 -7.17 -9.16
CA ASP A 44 11.35 -8.41 -8.52
C ASP A 44 10.19 -9.19 -7.86
N VAL A 45 9.04 -8.53 -7.64
CA VAL A 45 7.85 -9.17 -7.07
C VAL A 45 7.33 -10.28 -7.98
N SER A 46 7.36 -11.51 -7.48
CA SER A 46 6.84 -12.69 -8.17
C SER A 46 5.40 -13.04 -7.73
N PRO A 47 4.67 -13.85 -8.53
CA PRO A 47 3.37 -14.36 -8.12
C PRO A 47 3.40 -15.15 -6.80
N LYS A 48 4.52 -15.82 -6.51
CA LYS A 48 4.71 -16.56 -5.26
C LYS A 48 4.76 -15.62 -4.05
N ASP A 49 5.43 -14.49 -4.18
CA ASP A 49 5.53 -13.49 -3.11
C ASP A 49 4.16 -12.90 -2.79
N VAL A 50 3.34 -12.66 -3.82
CA VAL A 50 1.95 -12.19 -3.66
C VAL A 50 1.07 -13.22 -2.96
N ALA A 51 1.21 -14.51 -3.31
CA ALA A 51 0.47 -15.58 -2.66
C ALA A 51 0.85 -15.70 -1.18
N ALA A 52 2.14 -15.72 -0.87
CA ALA A 52 2.64 -15.77 0.52
C ALA A 52 2.16 -14.55 1.33
N PHE A 53 2.29 -13.34 0.78
CA PHE A 53 1.79 -12.13 1.43
C PHE A 53 0.28 -12.22 1.74
N SER A 54 -0.51 -12.76 0.81
CA SER A 54 -1.95 -12.89 1.01
C SER A 54 -2.30 -13.88 2.11
N GLU A 55 -1.59 -15.01 2.19
CA GLU A 55 -1.76 -16.00 3.25
C GLU A 55 -1.39 -15.43 4.62
N ASP A 56 -0.30 -14.67 4.69
CA ASP A 56 0.22 -14.13 5.94
C ASP A 56 -0.60 -12.94 6.47
N PHE A 57 -1.08 -12.07 5.57
CA PHE A 57 -1.64 -10.78 5.98
C PHE A 57 -3.11 -10.58 5.62
N LEU A 58 -3.69 -11.33 4.67
CA LEU A 58 -5.07 -11.10 4.19
C LEU A 58 -6.05 -12.19 4.65
N GLY A 59 -5.68 -12.95 5.68
CA GLY A 59 -6.56 -13.92 6.34
C GLY A 59 -7.71 -13.29 7.12
N THR A 60 -8.65 -14.12 7.58
CA THR A 60 -9.85 -13.68 8.32
C THR A 60 -9.55 -12.90 9.59
N ASN A 61 -8.37 -13.13 10.20
CA ASN A 61 -7.95 -12.46 11.43
C ASN A 61 -7.51 -11.01 11.21
N ASN A 62 -7.26 -10.59 9.97
CA ASN A 62 -6.88 -9.22 9.63
C ASN A 62 -7.99 -8.52 8.83
N ARG A 63 -9.23 -8.62 9.32
CA ARG A 63 -10.42 -8.04 8.68
C ARG A 63 -11.22 -7.19 9.66
N ALA A 64 -11.35 -5.90 9.35
CA ALA A 64 -12.25 -4.97 10.02
C ALA A 64 -13.38 -4.56 9.08
N VAL A 65 -14.62 -4.52 9.58
CA VAL A 65 -15.79 -4.05 8.82
C VAL A 65 -16.47 -2.94 9.61
N LEU A 66 -16.58 -1.78 8.98
CA LEU A 66 -17.36 -0.66 9.49
C LEU A 66 -18.59 -0.48 8.61
N THR A 67 -19.76 -0.74 9.17
CA THR A 67 -21.04 -0.54 8.48
C THR A 67 -21.78 0.61 9.12
N TYR A 68 -22.03 1.66 8.35
CA TYR A 68 -22.92 2.74 8.75
C TYR A 68 -24.36 2.35 8.42
N VAL A 69 -25.23 2.42 9.43
CA VAL A 69 -26.67 2.19 9.27
C VAL A 69 -27.44 3.45 9.64
N PRO A 70 -28.60 3.71 9.03
CA PRO A 70 -29.50 4.78 9.46
C PRO A 70 -29.81 4.69 10.96
N ALA A 71 -29.98 5.83 11.63
CA ALA A 71 -30.15 5.90 13.08
C ALA A 71 -31.33 5.06 13.61
N ASP A 72 -32.37 4.87 12.79
CA ASP A 72 -33.59 4.16 13.16
C ASP A 72 -33.50 2.64 12.92
N SER A 73 -32.37 2.14 12.38
CA SER A 73 -32.26 0.76 11.89
C SER A 73 -32.03 -0.30 12.98
N GLY A 74 -31.84 0.10 14.24
CA GLY A 74 -31.78 -0.83 15.37
C GLY A 74 -30.71 -1.95 15.28
N VAL A 75 -29.64 -1.77 14.49
CA VAL A 75 -28.57 -2.77 14.37
C VAL A 75 -27.60 -2.61 15.54
N VAL A 76 -27.56 -3.60 16.43
CA VAL A 76 -26.51 -3.73 17.45
C VAL A 76 -25.22 -4.20 16.79
N ALA A 77 -24.13 -3.47 17.03
CA ALA A 77 -22.81 -3.77 16.49
C ALA A 77 -22.37 -5.17 16.96
N GLY A 78 -22.25 -6.10 16.03
CA GLY A 78 -21.81 -7.46 16.30
C GLY A 78 -20.35 -7.52 16.72
N GLY A 79 -20.09 -7.52 18.02
CA GLY A 79 -19.16 -8.47 18.61
C GLY A 79 -19.94 -9.73 18.95
N SER A 80 -19.45 -10.92 18.57
CA SER A 80 -19.99 -12.18 19.08
C SER A 80 -18.97 -12.84 20.02
N PRO A 81 -19.45 -13.64 20.99
CA PRO A 81 -18.59 -14.44 21.87
C PRO A 81 -17.74 -15.46 21.09
#